data_AF-A0A6N2KD32-F1
#
_entry.id   AF-A0A6N2KD32-F1
#
_cell.length_a   1.000
_cell.length_b   1.000
_cell.length_c   1.000
_cell.angle_alpha   90.00
_cell.angle_beta   90.00
_cell.angle_gamma   90.00
#
_symmetry.space_group_name_H-M   'P 1'
#
loop_
_entity.id
_entity.type
_entity.pdbx_description
1 polymer ?
#
loop_
_entity_poly.entity_id
_entity_poly.type
_entity_poly.pdbx_seq_one_letter_code
_entity_poly.pdbx_strand_id
1 'polypeptide(L)'
;MVLIDDGWQSICHDDDPISEQEGMNRTAAGEQMPCRLVKFEENYKFRDYESPKGPPGKGMRAFIRDLKGEFGTVEHVYIWHAVCGYWGGVRPDAGGSMPASRVIYPKLSPGLQMTMEDLAVDKIVNNGVGLVPPELAYEMYDGLHSHLESAGIDGVKVDVIHLLEMLSEEYGGRVALAEAYYKALTASVRKHFKGNGVIASMEHCNDFMFLGTEAIALGRVGDDFWCTDPSGDPNGAYWLQGCHMVHCAYNSLWMGNFIHPDWDMFQSTHPCAEFHAASRAISGGPIYVSDSVGKHNFELLKALVLPDGSILRCQYHALPARDCLFEDPLHDGKTMLKIWNLNKVRHVYRSFRDLQLPRWRMVPYSKEKQECQPIFTQCDLFGQPQRY
;
A
#
# COMPACT_ATOMS: atom_id res chain seq x y z
N MET A 1 -4.74 -11.74 8.37
CA MET A 1 -3.38 -11.39 7.94
C MET A 1 -2.95 -10.13 8.67
N VAL A 2 -1.68 -10.02 9.05
CA VAL A 2 -1.05 -8.78 9.54
C VAL A 2 -0.01 -8.34 8.51
N LEU A 3 0.05 -7.05 8.20
CA LEU A 3 1.10 -6.47 7.38
C LEU A 3 1.96 -5.58 8.27
N ILE A 4 3.25 -5.91 8.38
CA ILE A 4 4.25 -5.05 9.02
C ILE A 4 4.74 -4.10 7.94
N ASP A 5 4.25 -2.87 7.97
CA ASP A 5 4.66 -1.83 7.04
C ASP A 5 6.01 -1.19 7.47
N ASP A 6 6.34 -0.03 6.92
CA ASP A 6 7.58 0.72 7.18
C ASP A 6 7.98 0.82 8.67
N GLY A 7 9.29 0.75 8.94
CA GLY A 7 9.89 0.94 10.26
C GLY A 7 10.43 -0.32 10.93
N TRP A 8 10.53 -1.45 10.22
CA TRP A 8 11.18 -2.69 10.67
C TRP A 8 12.61 -2.84 10.17
N GLN A 9 12.95 -2.15 9.08
CA GLN A 9 14.23 -2.25 8.37
C GLN A 9 15.36 -1.58 9.16
N SER A 10 16.58 -2.08 8.96
CA SER A 10 17.80 -1.37 9.34
C SER A 10 18.20 -0.41 8.20
N ILE A 11 18.06 0.88 8.46
CA ILE A 11 18.28 1.96 7.48
C ILE A 11 19.12 3.09 8.06
N CYS A 12 19.73 3.90 7.18
CA CYS A 12 20.41 5.14 7.54
C CYS A 12 20.56 6.08 6.34
N HIS A 13 21.04 7.31 6.58
CA HIS A 13 21.52 8.20 5.51
C HIS A 13 22.95 7.88 5.11
N ASP A 14 23.38 8.44 3.98
CA ASP A 14 24.76 8.31 3.48
C ASP A 14 25.77 8.99 4.42
N ASP A 15 25.36 10.04 5.16
CA ASP A 15 26.22 10.77 6.11
C ASP A 15 26.36 10.07 7.47
N ASP A 16 25.48 9.11 7.78
CA ASP A 16 25.53 8.39 9.06
C ASP A 16 26.68 7.38 9.04
N PRO A 17 27.44 7.17 10.13
CA PRO A 17 28.45 6.12 10.15
C PRO A 17 27.82 4.75 9.90
N ILE A 18 28.46 3.93 9.05
CA ILE A 18 28.10 2.50 8.91
C ILE A 18 28.51 1.82 10.22
N SER A 19 27.58 1.84 11.17
CA SER A 19 27.76 1.33 12.53
C SER A 19 26.46 0.67 12.98
N GLU A 20 26.48 0.02 14.15
CA GLU A 20 25.26 -0.59 14.71
C GLU A 20 24.17 0.42 15.12
N GLN A 21 24.46 1.73 15.09
CA GLN A 21 23.47 2.78 15.33
C GLN A 21 22.60 2.99 14.09
N GLU A 22 21.42 2.38 14.11
CA GLU A 22 20.40 2.49 13.07
C GLU A 22 19.76 3.90 13.07
N GLY A 23 19.58 4.51 11.89
CA GLY A 23 19.08 5.88 11.69
C GLY A 23 17.57 6.02 11.91
N MET A 24 17.03 5.41 12.96
CA MET A 24 15.59 5.17 13.16
C MET A 24 14.79 6.36 13.68
N ASN A 25 15.43 7.47 14.06
CA ASN A 25 14.73 8.68 14.53
C ASN A 25 13.92 9.39 13.42
N ARG A 26 13.82 8.80 12.22
CA ARG A 26 13.38 9.44 10.97
C ARG A 26 12.29 8.67 10.22
N THR A 27 11.42 7.95 10.95
CA THR A 27 10.26 7.25 10.35
C THR A 27 9.02 8.14 10.20
N ALA A 28 9.16 9.47 10.32
CA ALA A 28 8.07 10.42 10.07
C ALA A 28 7.91 10.64 8.57
N ALA A 29 6.67 10.80 8.09
CA ALA A 29 6.36 10.96 6.67
C ALA A 29 7.23 12.06 6.01
N GLY A 30 7.97 11.67 4.97
CA GLY A 30 8.94 12.50 4.29
C GLY A 30 10.38 12.27 4.75
N GLU A 31 10.66 11.98 6.02
CA GLU A 31 12.04 11.84 6.51
C GLU A 31 12.69 10.52 6.13
N GLN A 32 11.88 9.51 5.79
CA GLN A 32 12.33 8.18 5.44
C GLN A 32 12.85 8.05 4.00
N MET A 33 12.37 8.89 3.08
CA MET A 33 12.65 8.76 1.65
C MET A 33 14.14 8.80 1.28
N PRO A 34 14.99 9.61 1.95
CA PRO A 34 16.43 9.62 1.65
C PRO A 34 17.22 8.46 2.28
N CYS A 35 16.62 7.67 3.18
CA CYS A 35 17.32 6.58 3.86
C CYS A 35 17.53 5.38 2.92
N ARG A 36 18.57 4.59 3.19
CA ARG A 36 18.92 3.40 2.41
C ARG A 36 19.01 2.17 3.30
N LEU A 37 18.68 1.01 2.74
CA LEU A 37 18.83 -0.28 3.40
C LEU A 37 20.32 -0.60 3.58
N VAL A 38 20.73 -0.98 4.80
CA VAL A 38 22.13 -1.32 5.10
C VAL A 38 22.40 -2.79 5.36
N LYS A 39 21.36 -3.57 5.68
CA LYS A 39 21.45 -5.01 5.90
C LYS A 39 20.07 -5.66 5.75
N PHE A 40 20.01 -6.97 5.58
CA PHE A 40 18.75 -7.69 5.46
C PHE A 40 18.06 -7.91 6.81
N GLU A 41 18.84 -7.96 7.88
CA GLU A 41 18.33 -8.11 9.23
C GLU A 41 17.50 -6.90 9.67
N GLU A 42 16.46 -7.19 10.45
CA GLU A 42 15.60 -6.20 11.05
C GLU A 42 16.32 -5.31 12.07
N ASN A 43 15.72 -4.14 12.33
CA ASN A 43 16.21 -3.20 13.32
C ASN A 43 16.04 -3.71 14.76
N TYR A 44 16.64 -2.97 15.69
CA TYR A 44 16.67 -3.31 17.12
C TYR A 44 15.28 -3.56 17.73
N LYS A 45 14.20 -2.93 17.21
CA LYS A 45 12.84 -3.11 17.75
C LYS A 45 12.37 -4.56 17.64
N PHE A 46 12.75 -5.23 16.55
CA PHE A 46 12.38 -6.62 16.29
C PHE A 46 13.51 -7.58 16.64
N ARG A 47 14.78 -7.22 16.38
CA ARG A 47 15.95 -8.03 16.71
C ARG A 47 16.08 -8.28 18.21
N ASP A 48 15.79 -7.27 19.02
CA ASP A 48 15.95 -7.34 20.47
C ASP A 48 14.64 -7.77 21.18
N TYR A 49 13.61 -8.14 20.42
CA TYR A 49 12.38 -8.70 20.98
C TYR A 49 12.69 -9.94 21.81
N GLU A 50 12.17 -9.99 23.04
CA GLU A 50 12.24 -11.15 23.92
C GLU A 50 10.84 -11.70 24.19
N SER A 51 10.64 -12.97 23.85
CA SER A 51 9.38 -13.68 24.05
C SER A 51 9.06 -13.82 25.55
N PRO A 52 7.86 -13.41 25.99
CA PRO A 52 7.41 -13.65 27.36
C PRO A 52 7.07 -15.13 27.62
N LYS A 53 7.01 -15.97 26.58
CA LYS A 53 6.59 -17.38 26.66
C LYS A 53 7.75 -18.37 26.89
N GLY A 54 8.96 -17.86 27.14
CA GLY A 54 10.15 -18.64 27.52
C GLY A 54 11.15 -18.93 26.37
N PRO A 55 12.35 -19.44 26.66
CA PRO A 55 13.40 -19.72 25.65
C PRO A 55 13.02 -20.84 24.66
N PRO A 56 13.57 -20.87 23.43
CA PRO A 56 14.50 -19.91 22.82
C PRO A 56 13.70 -18.93 21.95
N GLY A 57 13.42 -17.75 22.48
CA GLY A 57 12.47 -16.83 21.86
C GLY A 57 12.98 -15.42 21.77
N LYS A 58 14.02 -15.16 20.97
CA LYS A 58 14.45 -13.79 20.65
C LYS A 58 14.29 -13.46 19.16
N GLY A 59 14.27 -12.17 18.83
CA GLY A 59 14.27 -11.66 17.47
C GLY A 59 12.91 -11.70 16.78
N MET A 60 12.87 -11.26 15.51
CA MET A 60 11.63 -11.20 14.74
C MET A 60 10.94 -12.56 14.65
N ARG A 61 11.70 -13.65 14.53
CA ARG A 61 11.14 -15.01 14.52
C ARG A 61 10.30 -15.33 15.76
N ALA A 62 10.79 -14.93 16.93
CA ALA A 62 10.06 -15.13 18.18
C ALA A 62 8.81 -14.24 18.24
N PHE A 63 8.93 -12.98 17.78
CA PHE A 63 7.78 -12.07 17.68
C PHE A 63 6.67 -12.64 16.79
N ILE A 64 7.01 -13.09 15.58
CA ILE A 64 6.04 -13.65 14.62
C ILE A 64 5.39 -14.92 15.17
N ARG A 65 6.19 -15.81 15.79
CA ARG A 65 5.68 -17.01 16.44
C ARG A 65 4.70 -16.67 17.56
N ASP A 66 5.06 -15.72 18.41
CA ASP A 66 4.23 -15.32 19.55
C ASP A 66 2.95 -14.61 19.08
N LEU A 67 3.04 -13.78 18.03
CA LEU A 67 1.89 -13.14 17.36
C LEU A 67 0.90 -14.17 16.84
N LYS A 68 1.37 -15.13 16.01
CA LYS A 68 0.51 -16.19 15.46
C LYS A 68 -0.04 -17.12 16.57
N GLY A 69 0.77 -17.40 17.59
CA GLY A 69 0.39 -18.27 18.70
C GLY A 69 -0.60 -17.63 19.69
N GLU A 70 -0.50 -16.32 19.93
CA GLU A 70 -1.46 -15.56 20.75
C GLU A 70 -2.76 -15.32 19.99
N PHE A 71 -2.66 -14.93 18.72
CA PHE A 71 -3.79 -14.62 17.87
C PHE A 71 -3.94 -15.72 16.81
N GLY A 72 -4.56 -16.84 17.18
CA GLY A 72 -4.72 -18.00 16.30
C GLY A 72 -5.50 -17.75 15.01
N THR A 73 -6.12 -16.57 14.84
CA THR A 73 -6.76 -16.10 13.60
C THR A 73 -5.79 -15.41 12.64
N VAL A 74 -4.56 -15.12 13.06
CA VAL A 74 -3.50 -14.54 12.22
C VAL A 74 -2.79 -15.68 11.48
N GLU A 75 -3.27 -15.98 10.28
CA GLU A 75 -2.71 -17.04 9.43
C GLU A 75 -1.42 -16.61 8.71
N HIS A 76 -1.38 -15.35 8.29
CA HIS A 76 -0.31 -14.78 7.46
C HIS A 76 0.22 -13.48 8.06
N VAL A 77 1.53 -13.32 8.06
CA VAL A 77 2.23 -12.06 8.35
C VAL A 77 3.07 -11.68 7.14
N TYR A 78 2.72 -10.56 6.52
CA TYR A 78 3.44 -10.00 5.39
C TYR A 78 4.28 -8.82 5.87
N ILE A 79 5.29 -8.44 5.08
CA ILE A 79 6.17 -7.34 5.41
C ILE A 79 6.46 -6.44 4.21
N TRP A 80 6.58 -5.14 4.44
CA TRP A 80 6.79 -4.17 3.37
C TRP A 80 8.27 -3.96 3.04
N HIS A 81 8.61 -3.81 1.76
CA HIS A 81 9.90 -3.26 1.31
C HIS A 81 9.74 -2.55 -0.04
N ALA A 82 10.68 -1.66 -0.38
CA ALA A 82 10.69 -1.03 -1.70
C ALA A 82 11.31 -1.96 -2.75
N VAL A 83 10.98 -1.76 -4.03
CA VAL A 83 11.52 -2.55 -5.15
C VAL A 83 13.06 -2.52 -5.19
N CYS A 84 13.69 -1.42 -4.81
CA CYS A 84 15.14 -1.27 -4.75
C CYS A 84 15.74 -1.50 -3.35
N GLY A 85 15.01 -2.12 -2.43
CA GLY A 85 15.42 -2.32 -1.03
C GLY A 85 14.58 -1.46 -0.08
N TYR A 86 15.02 -0.23 0.16
CA TYR A 86 14.25 0.80 0.88
C TYR A 86 13.96 2.00 -0.03
N TRP A 87 13.32 3.06 0.46
CA TRP A 87 12.96 4.24 -0.33
C TRP A 87 14.14 4.81 -1.15
N GLY A 88 15.30 5.01 -0.51
CA GLY A 88 16.54 5.45 -1.16
C GLY A 88 17.39 4.31 -1.74
N GLY A 89 16.87 3.09 -1.84
CA GLY A 89 17.58 1.92 -2.34
C GLY A 89 18.48 1.22 -1.30
N VAL A 90 19.53 0.56 -1.77
CA VAL A 90 20.55 -0.11 -0.95
C VAL A 90 21.77 0.81 -0.77
N ARG A 91 22.27 0.94 0.45
CA ARG A 91 23.43 1.79 0.73
C ARG A 91 24.70 1.24 0.07
N PRO A 92 25.44 2.05 -0.71
CA PRO A 92 26.75 1.66 -1.19
C PRO A 92 27.70 1.35 -0.02
N ASP A 93 28.61 0.41 -0.21
CA ASP A 93 29.63 0.02 0.78
C ASP A 93 29.08 -0.42 2.15
N ALA A 94 27.80 -0.81 2.23
CA ALA A 94 27.17 -1.31 3.45
C ALA A 94 27.89 -2.53 4.06
N GLY A 95 28.69 -3.25 3.25
CA GLY A 95 29.46 -4.41 3.67
C GLY A 95 28.60 -5.65 3.89
N GLY A 96 29.19 -6.68 4.53
CA GLY A 96 28.49 -7.91 4.86
C GLY A 96 28.00 -8.70 3.63
N SER A 97 26.77 -9.19 3.70
CA SER A 97 26.07 -9.94 2.64
C SER A 97 25.28 -9.06 1.67
N MET A 98 25.35 -7.74 1.80
CA MET A 98 24.62 -6.84 0.91
C MET A 98 25.27 -6.80 -0.47
N PRO A 99 24.47 -6.88 -1.55
CA PRO A 99 25.00 -6.75 -2.90
C PRO A 99 25.54 -5.34 -3.14
N ALA A 100 26.49 -5.23 -4.06
CA ALA A 100 27.00 -3.93 -4.48
C ALA A 100 25.86 -3.05 -5.04
N SER A 101 25.89 -1.76 -4.72
CA SER A 101 24.94 -0.78 -5.26
C SER A 101 25.66 0.51 -5.68
N ARG A 102 25.02 1.28 -6.56
CA ARG A 102 25.50 2.58 -7.02
C ARG A 102 24.40 3.61 -6.87
N VAL A 103 24.72 4.78 -6.30
CA VAL A 103 23.76 5.89 -6.24
C VAL A 103 23.57 6.47 -7.65
N ILE A 104 22.32 6.47 -8.10
CA ILE A 104 21.87 7.07 -9.34
C ILE A 104 20.96 8.23 -8.99
N TYR A 105 21.18 9.38 -9.63
CA TYR A 105 20.33 10.55 -9.49
C TYR A 105 19.34 10.60 -10.64
N PRO A 106 18.04 10.36 -10.39
CA PRO A 106 17.01 10.49 -11.41
C PRO A 106 17.01 11.87 -12.06
N LYS A 107 16.78 11.90 -13.38
CA LYS A 107 16.60 13.15 -14.12
C LYS A 107 15.16 13.24 -14.62
N LEU A 108 14.43 14.22 -14.10
CA LEU A 108 13.08 14.50 -14.59
C LEU A 108 13.13 15.02 -16.02
N SER A 109 12.26 14.50 -16.87
CA SER A 109 12.06 15.04 -18.22
C SER A 109 11.46 16.45 -18.14
N PRO A 110 11.61 17.31 -19.16
CA PRO A 110 11.00 18.65 -19.16
C PRO A 110 9.48 18.63 -18.92
N GLY A 111 8.78 17.60 -19.39
CA GLY A 111 7.35 17.44 -19.14
C GLY A 111 7.01 17.11 -17.69
N LEU A 112 7.79 16.22 -17.05
CA LEU A 112 7.61 15.88 -15.64
C LEU A 112 7.99 17.06 -14.73
N GLN A 113 8.93 17.91 -15.11
CA GLN A 113 9.23 19.14 -14.36
C GLN A 113 8.07 20.14 -14.35
N MET A 114 7.08 19.98 -15.24
CA MET A 114 5.88 20.82 -15.29
C MET A 114 4.71 20.23 -14.49
N THR A 115 4.84 19.03 -13.92
CA THR A 115 3.80 18.44 -13.07
C THR A 115 3.88 18.99 -11.65
N MET A 116 2.89 18.64 -10.80
CA MET A 116 2.90 19.05 -9.40
C MET A 116 4.12 18.48 -8.65
N GLU A 117 4.59 19.24 -7.68
CA GLU A 117 5.57 18.78 -6.69
C GLU A 117 4.98 17.61 -5.90
N ASP A 118 5.83 16.63 -5.60
CA ASP A 118 5.46 15.44 -4.84
C ASP A 118 6.53 15.15 -3.79
N LEU A 119 6.08 14.97 -2.55
CA LEU A 119 6.95 14.83 -1.39
C LEU A 119 7.94 13.64 -1.54
N ALA A 120 7.51 12.54 -2.14
CA ALA A 120 8.34 11.35 -2.30
C ALA A 120 9.26 11.49 -3.51
N VAL A 121 8.72 11.87 -4.67
CA VAL A 121 9.48 12.03 -5.92
C VAL A 121 10.57 13.07 -5.75
N ASP A 122 10.26 14.24 -5.20
CA ASP A 122 11.24 15.32 -5.04
C ASP A 122 12.39 14.91 -4.13
N LYS A 123 12.11 14.14 -3.07
CA LYS A 123 13.15 13.60 -2.18
C LYS A 123 13.99 12.54 -2.89
N ILE A 124 13.37 11.65 -3.66
CA ILE A 124 14.10 10.64 -4.44
C ILE A 124 15.02 11.31 -5.47
N VAL A 125 14.53 12.31 -6.21
CA VAL A 125 15.31 13.05 -7.21
C VAL A 125 16.50 13.76 -6.56
N ASN A 126 16.28 14.44 -5.44
CA ASN A 126 17.33 15.22 -4.76
C ASN A 126 18.39 14.35 -4.09
N ASN A 127 18.01 13.18 -3.55
CA ASN A 127 18.93 12.33 -2.76
C ASN A 127 19.53 11.18 -3.57
N GLY A 128 18.96 10.85 -4.73
CA GLY A 128 19.34 9.69 -5.52
C GLY A 128 18.96 8.36 -4.86
N VAL A 129 19.12 7.28 -5.63
CA VAL A 129 18.76 5.92 -5.24
C VAL A 129 19.96 5.01 -5.38
N GLY A 130 20.29 4.28 -4.32
CA GLY A 130 21.26 3.20 -4.38
C GLY A 130 20.70 2.00 -5.13
N LEU A 131 20.90 1.97 -6.45
CA LEU A 131 20.44 0.90 -7.32
C LEU A 131 21.46 -0.25 -7.29
N VAL A 132 20.97 -1.47 -7.04
CA VAL A 132 21.74 -2.70 -7.24
C VAL A 132 21.79 -2.99 -8.75
N PRO A 133 22.96 -3.25 -9.35
CA PRO A 133 23.03 -3.58 -10.78
C PRO A 133 22.09 -4.75 -11.13
N PRO A 134 21.42 -4.74 -12.29
CA PRO A 134 20.39 -5.71 -12.64
C PRO A 134 20.88 -7.16 -12.60
N GLU A 135 22.16 -7.41 -12.89
CA GLU A 135 22.82 -8.71 -12.78
C GLU A 135 22.93 -9.25 -11.34
N LEU A 136 22.85 -8.37 -10.33
CA LEU A 136 22.87 -8.71 -8.90
C LEU A 136 21.49 -8.56 -8.24
N ALA A 137 20.45 -8.16 -8.97
CA ALA A 137 19.11 -7.96 -8.40
C ALA A 137 18.55 -9.24 -7.76
N TYR A 138 18.87 -10.42 -8.31
CA TYR A 138 18.46 -11.70 -7.72
C TYR A 138 19.12 -11.95 -6.37
N GLU A 139 20.41 -11.63 -6.21
CA GLU A 139 21.12 -11.76 -4.92
C GLU A 139 20.48 -10.88 -3.84
N MET A 140 20.08 -9.66 -4.21
CA MET A 140 19.35 -8.76 -3.30
C MET A 140 18.04 -9.37 -2.81
N TYR A 141 17.18 -9.82 -3.73
CA TYR A 141 15.88 -10.37 -3.37
C TYR A 141 16.00 -11.71 -2.66
N ASP A 142 16.88 -12.60 -3.12
CA ASP A 142 17.09 -13.92 -2.51
C ASP A 142 17.60 -13.79 -1.07
N GLY A 143 18.58 -12.90 -0.85
CA GLY A 143 19.11 -12.62 0.49
C GLY A 143 18.05 -12.06 1.43
N LEU A 144 17.32 -11.03 0.97
CA LEU A 144 16.25 -10.41 1.76
C LEU A 144 15.11 -11.41 2.05
N HIS A 145 14.59 -12.08 1.04
CA HIS A 145 13.43 -12.97 1.17
C HIS A 145 13.77 -14.26 1.92
N SER A 146 14.98 -14.80 1.76
CA SER A 146 15.46 -15.92 2.57
C SER A 146 15.55 -15.55 4.05
N HIS A 147 16.03 -14.34 4.39
CA HIS A 147 16.05 -13.87 5.77
C HIS A 147 14.64 -13.76 6.35
N LEU A 148 13.74 -13.10 5.60
CA LEU A 148 12.34 -12.92 6.01
C LEU A 148 11.60 -14.26 6.21
N GLU A 149 11.75 -15.21 5.29
CA GLU A 149 11.20 -16.56 5.43
C GLU A 149 11.74 -17.24 6.70
N SER A 150 13.04 -17.11 6.99
CA SER A 150 13.64 -17.67 8.21
C SER A 150 13.08 -17.05 9.50
N ALA A 151 12.64 -15.80 9.43
CA ALA A 151 11.95 -15.07 10.49
C ALA A 151 10.44 -15.42 10.58
N GLY A 152 9.92 -16.28 9.71
CA GLY A 152 8.53 -16.74 9.73
C GLY A 152 7.52 -15.82 9.02
N ILE A 153 8.01 -14.88 8.21
CA ILE A 153 7.20 -14.06 7.31
C ILE A 153 6.69 -14.90 6.15
N ASP A 154 5.43 -14.69 5.77
CA ASP A 154 4.74 -15.51 4.75
C ASP A 154 4.66 -14.85 3.38
N GLY A 155 5.00 -13.56 3.28
CA GLY A 155 4.91 -12.79 2.04
C GLY A 155 5.35 -11.34 2.20
N VAL A 156 5.32 -10.59 1.11
CA VAL A 156 5.82 -9.21 1.05
C VAL A 156 4.81 -8.26 0.40
N LYS A 157 4.85 -6.99 0.79
CA LYS A 157 4.29 -5.87 0.02
C LYS A 157 5.47 -5.14 -0.62
N VAL A 158 5.55 -5.14 -1.94
CA VAL A 158 6.63 -4.51 -2.70
C VAL A 158 6.14 -3.17 -3.21
N ASP A 159 6.83 -2.11 -2.81
CA ASP A 159 6.41 -0.74 -3.04
C ASP A 159 7.42 0.06 -3.86
N VAL A 160 7.09 1.30 -4.20
CA VAL A 160 7.96 2.20 -4.97
C VAL A 160 8.34 1.58 -6.33
N ILE A 161 7.47 0.72 -6.89
CA ILE A 161 7.76 -0.08 -8.09
C ILE A 161 8.05 0.80 -9.31
N HIS A 162 7.32 1.91 -9.46
CA HIS A 162 7.50 2.86 -10.56
C HIS A 162 8.94 3.43 -10.65
N LEU A 163 9.71 3.37 -9.56
CA LEU A 163 11.06 3.94 -9.47
C LEU A 163 12.02 3.44 -10.56
N LEU A 164 11.87 2.19 -11.01
CA LEU A 164 12.73 1.60 -12.03
C LEU A 164 12.72 2.41 -13.34
N GLU A 165 11.60 3.05 -13.69
CA GLU A 165 11.51 3.88 -14.89
C GLU A 165 12.51 5.05 -14.82
N MET A 166 12.65 5.67 -13.65
CA MET A 166 13.49 6.83 -13.40
C MET A 166 14.99 6.52 -13.31
N LEU A 167 15.37 5.26 -13.15
CA LEU A 167 16.76 4.81 -12.92
C LEU A 167 17.40 4.14 -14.15
N SER A 168 16.67 4.04 -15.24
CA SER A 168 16.95 3.10 -16.33
C SER A 168 17.91 3.57 -17.42
N GLU A 169 18.31 4.85 -17.41
CA GLU A 169 19.08 5.49 -18.49
C GLU A 169 20.37 4.74 -18.83
N GLU A 170 21.09 4.26 -17.81
CA GLU A 170 22.37 3.55 -17.99
C GLU A 170 22.23 2.02 -18.08
N TYR A 171 21.01 1.47 -18.05
CA TYR A 171 20.74 0.04 -17.95
C TYR A 171 19.87 -0.50 -19.10
N GLY A 172 20.07 0.05 -20.31
CA GLY A 172 19.32 -0.38 -21.50
C GLY A 172 17.91 0.18 -21.59
N GLY A 173 17.57 1.17 -20.76
CA GLY A 173 16.26 1.81 -20.71
C GLY A 173 15.23 1.03 -19.89
N ARG A 174 14.04 1.63 -19.71
CA ARG A 174 13.03 1.19 -18.74
C ARG A 174 12.66 -0.29 -18.85
N VAL A 175 12.55 -0.81 -20.08
CA VAL A 175 12.13 -2.20 -20.34
C VAL A 175 13.20 -3.19 -19.88
N ALA A 176 14.48 -2.96 -20.22
CA ALA A 176 15.55 -3.89 -19.90
C ALA A 176 15.82 -3.96 -18.39
N LEU A 177 15.83 -2.80 -17.72
CA LEU A 177 16.00 -2.75 -16.26
C LEU A 177 14.81 -3.41 -15.55
N ALA A 178 13.58 -3.07 -15.95
CA ALA A 178 12.37 -3.64 -15.37
C ALA A 178 12.30 -5.16 -15.56
N GLU A 179 12.61 -5.67 -16.75
CA GLU A 179 12.61 -7.10 -17.03
C GLU A 179 13.58 -7.86 -16.10
N ALA A 180 14.80 -7.35 -15.91
CA ALA A 180 15.78 -7.96 -15.03
C ALA A 180 15.30 -7.99 -13.57
N TYR A 181 14.78 -6.86 -13.07
CA TYR A 181 14.27 -6.73 -11.72
C TYR A 181 13.03 -7.60 -11.46
N TYR A 182 12.05 -7.62 -12.38
CA TYR A 182 10.86 -8.45 -12.22
C TYR A 182 11.16 -9.95 -12.34
N LYS A 183 12.11 -10.37 -13.18
CA LYS A 183 12.60 -11.75 -13.22
C LYS A 183 13.23 -12.16 -11.90
N ALA A 184 14.09 -11.30 -11.35
CA ALA A 184 14.74 -11.53 -10.07
C ALA A 184 13.73 -11.62 -8.92
N LEU A 185 12.79 -10.67 -8.85
CA LEU A 185 11.72 -10.65 -7.86
C LEU A 185 10.84 -11.89 -7.96
N THR A 186 10.40 -12.24 -9.17
CA THR A 186 9.57 -13.44 -9.45
C THR A 186 10.27 -14.72 -8.99
N ALA A 187 11.55 -14.87 -9.31
CA ALA A 187 12.33 -16.03 -8.91
C ALA A 187 12.42 -16.16 -7.38
N SER A 188 12.72 -15.06 -6.69
CA SER A 188 12.81 -15.03 -5.22
C SER A 188 11.47 -15.34 -4.54
N VAL A 189 10.40 -14.71 -5.00
CA VAL A 189 9.03 -14.91 -4.48
C VAL A 189 8.56 -16.35 -4.64
N ARG A 190 8.85 -16.98 -5.79
CA ARG A 190 8.53 -18.40 -6.02
C ARG A 190 9.28 -19.31 -5.06
N LYS A 191 10.54 -18.99 -4.77
CA LYS A 191 11.40 -19.76 -3.88
C LYS A 191 10.97 -19.66 -2.40
N HIS A 192 10.67 -18.45 -1.93
CA HIS A 192 10.50 -18.17 -0.49
C HIS A 192 9.03 -17.98 -0.04
N PHE A 193 8.13 -17.58 -0.94
CA PHE A 193 6.74 -17.22 -0.60
C PHE A 193 5.70 -17.96 -1.43
N LYS A 194 6.02 -19.18 -1.88
CA LYS A 194 5.13 -20.10 -2.61
C LYS A 194 4.53 -19.50 -3.90
N GLY A 195 5.15 -18.45 -4.43
CA GLY A 195 4.79 -17.82 -5.71
C GLY A 195 3.63 -16.84 -5.70
N ASN A 196 2.84 -16.72 -4.62
CA ASN A 196 1.70 -15.78 -4.57
C ASN A 196 1.69 -14.86 -3.33
N GLY A 197 2.71 -14.94 -2.48
CA GLY A 197 2.81 -14.13 -1.27
C GLY A 197 3.30 -12.71 -1.52
N VAL A 198 2.72 -12.00 -2.50
CA VAL A 198 3.15 -10.64 -2.87
C VAL A 198 1.98 -9.71 -3.14
N ILE A 199 2.08 -8.49 -2.63
CA ILE A 199 1.21 -7.36 -2.94
C ILE A 199 2.07 -6.29 -3.61
N ALA A 200 1.65 -5.78 -4.76
CA ALA A 200 2.30 -4.65 -5.42
C ALA A 200 1.73 -3.32 -4.92
N SER A 201 2.60 -2.31 -4.94
CA SER A 201 2.25 -0.95 -4.60
C SER A 201 3.08 0.04 -5.44
N MET A 202 2.47 1.16 -5.82
CA MET A 202 3.02 2.16 -6.72
C MET A 202 3.43 1.59 -8.09
N GLU A 203 2.68 0.62 -8.60
CA GLU A 203 3.00 -0.19 -9.78
C GLU A 203 2.30 0.25 -11.07
N HIS A 204 1.94 1.53 -11.16
CA HIS A 204 1.10 2.09 -12.23
C HIS A 204 1.82 2.25 -13.60
N CYS A 205 3.00 1.65 -13.80
CA CYS A 205 3.68 1.64 -15.10
C CYS A 205 3.25 0.48 -15.99
N ASN A 206 3.34 0.67 -17.31
CA ASN A 206 3.08 -0.38 -18.28
C ASN A 206 4.04 -1.56 -18.12
N ASP A 207 5.31 -1.31 -17.76
CA ASP A 207 6.30 -2.36 -17.60
C ASP A 207 5.91 -3.35 -16.49
N PHE A 208 5.31 -2.86 -15.38
CA PHE A 208 4.74 -3.74 -14.37
C PHE A 208 3.61 -4.61 -14.95
N MET A 209 2.66 -4.01 -15.66
CA MET A 209 1.50 -4.76 -16.18
C MET A 209 1.88 -5.90 -17.12
N PHE A 210 2.94 -5.71 -17.91
CA PHE A 210 3.43 -6.72 -18.86
C PHE A 210 4.45 -7.70 -18.29
N LEU A 211 5.24 -7.30 -17.28
CA LEU A 211 6.38 -8.08 -16.78
C LEU A 211 6.25 -8.49 -15.31
N GLY A 212 5.75 -7.61 -14.44
CA GLY A 212 5.62 -7.85 -13.01
C GLY A 212 4.44 -8.76 -12.63
N THR A 213 3.40 -8.80 -13.47
CA THR A 213 2.18 -9.60 -13.25
C THR A 213 2.40 -11.12 -13.36
N GLU A 214 3.60 -11.57 -13.75
CA GLU A 214 3.97 -12.99 -13.72
C GLU A 214 3.96 -13.56 -12.28
N ALA A 215 4.36 -12.75 -11.29
CA ALA A 215 4.36 -13.15 -9.87
C ALA A 215 3.30 -12.42 -9.03
N ILE A 216 2.86 -11.23 -9.46
CA ILE A 216 2.06 -10.34 -8.61
C ILE A 216 0.69 -10.12 -9.22
N ALA A 217 -0.33 -10.67 -8.57
CA ALA A 217 -1.72 -10.61 -9.02
C ALA A 217 -2.60 -9.68 -8.17
N LEU A 218 -2.07 -9.07 -7.11
CA LEU A 218 -2.77 -8.14 -6.23
C LEU A 218 -1.94 -6.87 -6.13
N GLY A 219 -2.54 -5.72 -6.41
CA GLY A 219 -1.81 -4.47 -6.43
C GLY A 219 -2.70 -3.25 -6.23
N ARG A 220 -2.13 -2.21 -5.62
CA ARG A 220 -2.85 -1.00 -5.27
C ARG A 220 -3.20 -0.20 -6.53
N VAL A 221 -4.46 0.21 -6.63
CA VAL A 221 -4.98 0.95 -7.80
C VAL A 221 -5.24 2.43 -7.53
N GLY A 222 -4.83 2.93 -6.38
CA GLY A 222 -5.02 4.32 -5.98
C GLY A 222 -3.77 4.88 -5.32
N ASP A 223 -3.76 6.20 -5.12
CA ASP A 223 -2.81 6.83 -4.21
C ASP A 223 -3.12 6.41 -2.76
N ASP A 224 -2.25 6.76 -1.82
CA ASP A 224 -2.39 6.40 -0.41
C ASP A 224 -3.68 6.95 0.21
N PHE A 225 -4.28 6.18 1.12
CA PHE A 225 -5.27 6.70 2.04
C PHE A 225 -4.62 7.67 3.03
N TRP A 226 -4.85 8.96 2.84
CA TRP A 226 -4.37 10.01 3.73
C TRP A 226 -5.38 10.28 4.86
N CYS A 227 -4.99 9.96 6.10
CA CYS A 227 -5.82 10.22 7.30
C CYS A 227 -5.93 11.72 7.63
N THR A 228 -4.92 12.48 7.21
CA THR A 228 -4.77 13.92 7.39
C THR A 228 -4.07 14.47 6.16
N ASP A 229 -4.36 15.72 5.82
CA ASP A 229 -3.68 16.39 4.72
C ASP A 229 -2.18 16.55 5.03
N PRO A 230 -1.28 16.11 4.13
CA PRO A 230 0.16 16.24 4.35
C PRO A 230 0.64 17.70 4.36
N SER A 231 -0.13 18.62 3.77
CA SER A 231 0.13 20.06 3.77
C SER A 231 -0.62 20.80 4.90
N GLY A 232 -1.31 20.07 5.79
CA GLY A 232 -1.99 20.60 6.95
C GLY A 232 -3.34 21.27 6.69
N ASP A 233 -3.97 21.08 5.52
CA ASP A 233 -5.35 21.54 5.28
C ASP A 233 -6.33 20.82 6.22
N PRO A 234 -7.04 21.53 7.11
CA PRO A 234 -8.05 20.93 7.98
C PRO A 234 -9.19 20.24 7.23
N ASN A 235 -9.48 20.64 5.99
CA ASN A 235 -10.51 20.01 5.14
C ASN A 235 -9.93 18.89 4.27
N GLY A 236 -8.61 18.72 4.22
CA GLY A 236 -7.97 17.68 3.43
C GLY A 236 -8.33 16.27 3.88
N ALA A 237 -8.63 16.09 5.17
CA ALA A 237 -9.17 14.86 5.70
C ALA A 237 -10.47 14.41 5.00
N TYR A 238 -11.21 15.29 4.32
CA TYR A 238 -12.44 14.92 3.62
C TYR A 238 -12.27 14.85 2.09
N TRP A 239 -11.70 15.88 1.44
CA TRP A 239 -11.62 15.89 -0.02
C TRP A 239 -10.67 14.81 -0.57
N LEU A 240 -9.58 14.49 0.16
CA LEU A 240 -8.65 13.41 -0.21
C LEU A 240 -9.37 12.05 -0.27
N GLN A 241 -10.40 11.85 0.56
CA GLN A 241 -11.19 10.61 0.55
C GLN A 241 -12.03 10.46 -0.70
N GLY A 242 -12.58 11.59 -1.20
CA GLY A 242 -13.26 11.63 -2.48
C GLY A 242 -12.32 11.28 -3.63
N CYS A 243 -11.11 11.84 -3.62
CA CYS A 243 -10.07 11.57 -4.63
C CYS A 243 -9.64 10.12 -4.63
N HIS A 244 -9.30 9.59 -3.46
CA HIS A 244 -8.91 8.19 -3.26
C HIS A 244 -9.91 7.24 -3.94
N MET A 245 -11.19 7.50 -3.71
CA MET A 245 -12.29 6.68 -4.22
C MET A 245 -12.49 6.79 -5.72
N VAL A 246 -12.40 8.00 -6.27
CA VAL A 246 -12.45 8.20 -7.73
C VAL A 246 -11.25 7.52 -8.39
N HIS A 247 -10.04 7.70 -7.86
CA HIS A 247 -8.84 7.06 -8.38
C HIS A 247 -8.96 5.54 -8.35
N CYS A 248 -9.29 4.95 -7.19
CA CYS A 248 -9.44 3.50 -7.07
C CYS A 248 -10.49 2.95 -8.05
N ALA A 249 -11.66 3.59 -8.15
CA ALA A 249 -12.72 3.13 -9.03
C ALA A 249 -12.33 3.24 -10.51
N TYR A 250 -11.82 4.38 -10.96
CA TYR A 250 -11.49 4.61 -12.37
C TYR A 250 -10.26 3.82 -12.80
N ASN A 251 -9.23 3.73 -11.96
CA ASN A 251 -8.05 2.91 -12.26
C ASN A 251 -8.39 1.42 -12.30
N SER A 252 -9.34 0.95 -11.48
CA SER A 252 -9.83 -0.43 -11.54
C SER A 252 -10.41 -0.80 -12.92
N LEU A 253 -10.93 0.18 -13.68
CA LEU A 253 -11.42 -0.07 -15.05
C LEU A 253 -10.33 -0.59 -15.99
N TRP A 254 -9.11 -0.10 -15.83
CA TRP A 254 -7.97 -0.50 -16.65
C TRP A 254 -7.15 -1.59 -15.97
N MET A 255 -6.69 -1.36 -14.74
CA MET A 255 -5.79 -2.26 -14.00
C MET A 255 -6.47 -3.59 -13.64
N GLY A 256 -7.79 -3.59 -13.42
CA GLY A 256 -8.58 -4.79 -13.10
C GLY A 256 -8.56 -5.87 -14.19
N ASN A 257 -8.08 -5.56 -15.40
CA ASN A 257 -7.90 -6.53 -16.48
C ASN A 257 -6.58 -7.31 -16.39
N PHE A 258 -5.65 -6.87 -15.55
CA PHE A 258 -4.33 -7.49 -15.37
C PHE A 258 -4.15 -8.05 -13.96
N ILE A 259 -4.59 -7.30 -12.95
CA ILE A 259 -4.43 -7.62 -11.53
C ILE A 259 -5.75 -7.48 -10.77
N HIS A 260 -5.81 -8.07 -9.58
CA HIS A 260 -6.87 -7.84 -8.62
C HIS A 260 -6.66 -6.48 -7.93
N PRO A 261 -7.61 -5.54 -8.04
CA PRO A 261 -7.45 -4.22 -7.44
C PRO A 261 -7.45 -4.23 -5.91
N ASP A 262 -6.41 -3.65 -5.32
CA ASP A 262 -6.34 -3.27 -3.91
C ASP A 262 -6.70 -1.78 -3.75
N TRP A 263 -7.70 -1.51 -2.93
CA TRP A 263 -8.25 -0.16 -2.69
C TRP A 263 -7.63 0.51 -1.47
N ASP A 264 -6.52 -0.05 -0.97
CA ASP A 264 -5.74 0.42 0.16
C ASP A 264 -6.48 0.34 1.51
N MET A 265 -5.69 0.49 2.56
CA MET A 265 -6.14 0.56 3.95
C MET A 265 -7.08 1.74 4.22
N PHE A 266 -7.71 1.72 5.39
CA PHE A 266 -8.41 2.86 5.98
C PHE A 266 -8.37 2.79 7.50
N GLN A 267 -8.70 3.90 8.18
CA GLN A 267 -8.87 3.91 9.63
C GLN A 267 -10.35 3.90 10.01
N SER A 268 -10.76 2.97 10.85
CA SER A 268 -12.15 2.81 11.32
C SER A 268 -12.64 3.97 12.19
N THR A 269 -11.73 4.75 12.77
CA THR A 269 -12.04 5.97 13.52
C THR A 269 -11.98 7.25 12.70
N HIS A 270 -11.68 7.19 11.41
CA HIS A 270 -11.64 8.37 10.55
C HIS A 270 -13.04 8.98 10.39
N PRO A 271 -13.21 10.32 10.26
CA PRO A 271 -14.53 10.94 10.05
C PRO A 271 -15.32 10.38 8.85
N CYS A 272 -14.61 9.93 7.80
CA CYS A 272 -15.20 9.26 6.63
C CYS A 272 -15.18 7.72 6.72
N ALA A 273 -14.97 7.11 7.88
CA ALA A 273 -14.72 5.67 7.98
C ALA A 273 -15.85 4.80 7.41
N GLU A 274 -17.12 5.15 7.62
CA GLU A 274 -18.25 4.41 7.06
C GLU A 274 -18.21 4.40 5.54
N PHE A 275 -17.81 5.51 4.92
CA PHE A 275 -17.64 5.67 3.49
C PHE A 275 -16.49 4.81 2.93
N HIS A 276 -15.38 4.66 3.68
CA HIS A 276 -14.31 3.75 3.31
C HIS A 276 -14.71 2.28 3.51
N ALA A 277 -15.23 1.91 4.68
CA ALA A 277 -15.72 0.56 4.97
C ALA A 277 -16.68 0.07 3.88
N ALA A 278 -17.64 0.91 3.55
CA ALA A 278 -18.57 0.76 2.44
C ALA A 278 -17.93 0.45 1.10
N SER A 279 -16.91 1.22 0.73
CA SER A 279 -16.21 1.09 -0.55
C SER A 279 -15.41 -0.20 -0.63
N ARG A 280 -14.72 -0.59 0.45
CA ARG A 280 -13.94 -1.82 0.53
C ARG A 280 -14.85 -3.06 0.52
N ALA A 281 -16.05 -2.96 1.08
CA ALA A 281 -17.04 -4.04 1.00
C ALA A 281 -17.51 -4.33 -0.45
N ILE A 282 -17.64 -3.29 -1.29
CA ILE A 282 -18.04 -3.46 -2.70
C ILE A 282 -16.84 -3.62 -3.65
N SER A 283 -15.62 -3.22 -3.25
CA SER A 283 -14.44 -3.22 -4.12
C SER A 283 -14.12 -4.61 -4.68
N GLY A 284 -14.46 -5.67 -3.94
CA GLY A 284 -14.05 -7.04 -4.24
C GLY A 284 -12.59 -7.33 -3.89
N GLY A 285 -11.85 -6.30 -3.48
CA GLY A 285 -10.47 -6.34 -2.99
C GLY A 285 -10.35 -6.82 -1.54
N PRO A 286 -9.11 -6.83 -1.02
CA PRO A 286 -8.88 -7.00 0.40
C PRO A 286 -9.41 -5.82 1.22
N ILE A 287 -9.52 -6.02 2.54
CA ILE A 287 -9.90 -4.98 3.50
C ILE A 287 -8.78 -4.91 4.55
N TYR A 288 -8.08 -3.77 4.58
CA TYR A 288 -7.04 -3.49 5.56
C TYR A 288 -7.46 -2.34 6.48
N VAL A 289 -7.10 -2.45 7.76
CA VAL A 289 -7.31 -1.39 8.75
C VAL A 289 -5.98 -0.97 9.34
N SER A 290 -5.76 0.33 9.47
CA SER A 290 -4.50 0.93 9.96
C SER A 290 -4.73 1.83 11.17
N ASP A 291 -5.77 1.53 11.94
CA ASP A 291 -6.09 2.18 13.20
C ASP A 291 -4.93 2.11 14.19
N SER A 292 -4.77 3.16 14.99
CA SER A 292 -3.82 3.12 16.10
C SER A 292 -4.24 2.08 17.14
N VAL A 293 -3.27 1.43 17.77
CA VAL A 293 -3.52 0.47 18.86
C VAL A 293 -4.45 1.07 19.92
N GLY A 294 -5.52 0.34 20.25
CA GLY A 294 -6.53 0.78 21.22
C GLY A 294 -7.57 1.78 20.69
N LYS A 295 -7.44 2.28 19.46
CA LYS A 295 -8.36 3.26 18.85
C LYS A 295 -9.10 2.66 17.66
N HIS A 296 -10.07 1.78 17.94
CA HIS A 296 -10.82 1.09 16.88
C HIS A 296 -12.32 1.35 17.05
N ASN A 297 -13.02 1.53 15.93
CA ASN A 297 -14.48 1.50 15.89
C ASN A 297 -14.95 0.06 15.63
N PHE A 298 -15.07 -0.73 16.70
CA PHE A 298 -15.49 -2.13 16.59
C PHE A 298 -16.92 -2.32 16.06
N GLU A 299 -17.81 -1.34 16.21
CA GLU A 299 -19.17 -1.42 15.66
C GLU A 299 -19.12 -1.42 14.13
N LEU A 300 -18.36 -0.50 13.54
CA LEU A 300 -18.15 -0.43 12.10
C LEU A 300 -17.41 -1.68 11.56
N LEU A 301 -16.34 -2.11 12.24
CA LEU A 301 -15.57 -3.28 11.80
C LEU A 301 -16.41 -4.56 11.81
N LYS A 302 -17.28 -4.74 12.83
CA LYS A 302 -18.22 -5.86 12.89
C LYS A 302 -19.25 -5.85 11.75
N ALA A 303 -19.55 -4.69 11.15
CA ALA A 303 -20.43 -4.60 9.99
C ALA A 303 -19.79 -5.13 8.69
N LEU A 304 -18.46 -5.29 8.64
CA LEU A 304 -17.73 -5.79 7.47
C LEU A 304 -17.48 -7.30 7.51
N VAL A 305 -17.64 -7.94 8.67
CA VAL A 305 -17.29 -9.35 8.90
C VAL A 305 -18.51 -10.15 9.33
N LEU A 306 -18.50 -11.44 8.99
CA LEU A 306 -19.43 -12.42 9.52
C LEU A 306 -19.01 -12.84 10.95
N PRO A 307 -19.89 -13.49 11.73
CA PRO A 307 -19.58 -13.93 13.09
C PRO A 307 -18.35 -14.85 13.22
N ASP A 308 -17.98 -15.55 12.14
CA ASP A 308 -16.79 -16.40 12.07
C ASP A 308 -15.51 -15.65 11.66
N GLY A 309 -15.60 -14.33 11.45
CA GLY A 309 -14.48 -13.48 11.05
C GLY A 309 -14.23 -13.44 9.54
N SER A 310 -14.98 -14.20 8.74
CA SER A 310 -14.89 -14.14 7.27
C SER A 310 -15.52 -12.85 6.73
N ILE A 311 -15.12 -12.45 5.52
CA ILE A 311 -15.70 -11.28 4.83
C ILE A 311 -16.56 -11.71 3.65
N LEU A 312 -17.62 -10.95 3.39
CA LEU A 312 -18.37 -11.07 2.14
C LEU A 312 -17.60 -10.34 1.05
N ARG A 313 -17.17 -11.08 0.03
CA ARG A 313 -16.41 -10.53 -1.10
C ARG A 313 -17.22 -10.62 -2.39
N CYS A 314 -17.27 -9.51 -3.13
CA CYS A 314 -17.81 -9.49 -4.49
C CYS A 314 -16.96 -10.36 -5.44
N GLN A 315 -17.54 -10.80 -6.56
CA GLN A 315 -16.91 -11.72 -7.51
C GLN A 315 -15.92 -11.02 -8.46
N TYR A 316 -16.16 -9.74 -8.77
CA TYR A 316 -15.29 -8.94 -9.62
C TYR A 316 -14.68 -7.79 -8.82
N HIS A 317 -14.14 -6.79 -9.50
CA HIS A 317 -13.72 -5.53 -8.90
C HIS A 317 -14.76 -4.43 -9.14
N ALA A 318 -14.86 -3.47 -8.22
CA ALA A 318 -15.82 -2.39 -8.36
C ALA A 318 -15.42 -1.44 -9.49
N LEU A 319 -16.40 -1.07 -10.31
CA LEU A 319 -16.23 -0.19 -11.47
C LEU A 319 -17.18 1.01 -11.40
N PRO A 320 -16.83 2.16 -12.00
CA PRO A 320 -17.76 3.25 -12.20
C PRO A 320 -18.99 2.77 -13.00
N ALA A 321 -20.17 3.27 -12.62
CA ALA A 321 -21.37 3.04 -13.41
C ALA A 321 -21.28 3.78 -14.74
N ARG A 322 -21.91 3.21 -15.77
CA ARG A 322 -21.86 3.73 -17.15
C ARG A 322 -22.25 5.21 -17.26
N ASP A 323 -23.18 5.66 -16.43
CA ASP A 323 -23.75 7.01 -16.44
C ASP A 323 -22.94 8.04 -15.61
N CYS A 324 -21.83 7.65 -14.98
CA CYS A 324 -20.84 8.58 -14.45
C CYS A 324 -19.44 8.39 -15.06
N LEU A 325 -19.24 7.40 -15.94
CA LEU A 325 -17.92 7.02 -16.47
C LEU A 325 -17.15 8.17 -17.15
N PHE A 326 -17.85 9.08 -17.83
CA PHE A 326 -17.25 10.23 -18.53
C PHE A 326 -17.54 11.58 -17.86
N GLU A 327 -18.06 11.55 -16.63
CA GLU A 327 -18.29 12.75 -15.83
C GLU A 327 -17.16 12.92 -14.81
N ASP A 328 -17.07 14.12 -14.22
CA ASP A 328 -16.09 14.46 -13.19
C ASP A 328 -16.77 14.53 -11.81
N PRO A 329 -16.96 13.38 -11.13
CA PRO A 329 -17.63 13.33 -9.82
C PRO A 329 -16.83 14.02 -8.72
N LEU A 330 -15.57 14.42 -9.00
CA LEU A 330 -14.73 15.08 -8.03
C LEU A 330 -14.86 16.61 -8.10
N HIS A 331 -15.04 17.21 -9.28
CA HIS A 331 -15.00 18.68 -9.43
C HIS A 331 -16.30 19.33 -9.88
N ASP A 332 -17.22 18.62 -10.53
CA ASP A 332 -18.36 19.28 -11.18
C ASP A 332 -19.51 19.71 -10.24
N GLY A 333 -19.54 19.19 -9.01
CA GLY A 333 -20.54 19.51 -7.98
C GLY A 333 -21.96 19.04 -8.30
N LYS A 334 -22.13 18.20 -9.32
CA LYS A 334 -23.42 17.68 -9.80
C LYS A 334 -23.42 16.15 -9.89
N THR A 335 -22.28 15.54 -10.19
CA THR A 335 -22.16 14.11 -10.48
C THR A 335 -21.87 13.35 -9.22
N MET A 336 -22.65 12.29 -9.02
CA MET A 336 -22.45 11.33 -7.94
C MET A 336 -21.59 10.18 -8.45
N LEU A 337 -20.53 9.82 -7.72
CA LEU A 337 -19.79 8.59 -8.03
C LEU A 337 -20.68 7.40 -7.73
N LYS A 338 -20.99 6.63 -8.76
CA LYS A 338 -21.74 5.38 -8.66
C LYS A 338 -20.77 4.26 -8.99
N ILE A 339 -20.62 3.31 -8.08
CA ILE A 339 -19.81 2.12 -8.33
C ILE A 339 -20.64 0.86 -8.16
N TRP A 340 -20.30 -0.16 -8.91
CA TRP A 340 -21.03 -1.41 -8.91
C TRP A 340 -20.09 -2.60 -9.00
N ASN A 341 -20.54 -3.72 -8.46
CA ASN A 341 -19.87 -5.01 -8.52
C ASN A 341 -20.92 -6.13 -8.45
N LEU A 342 -20.54 -7.40 -8.57
CA LEU A 342 -21.46 -8.54 -8.51
C LEU A 342 -21.15 -9.40 -7.29
N ASN A 343 -22.20 -9.90 -6.61
CA ASN A 343 -22.06 -11.00 -5.67
C ASN A 343 -22.63 -12.29 -6.29
N LYS A 344 -22.47 -13.43 -5.61
CA LYS A 344 -22.88 -14.76 -6.11
C LYS A 344 -24.38 -14.88 -6.44
N VAL A 345 -25.24 -14.00 -5.93
CA VAL A 345 -26.70 -14.12 -6.01
C VAL A 345 -27.34 -12.98 -6.82
N ARG A 346 -26.80 -11.75 -6.76
CA ARG A 346 -27.32 -10.52 -7.38
C ARG A 346 -26.21 -9.49 -7.67
N HIS A 347 -26.56 -8.42 -8.38
CA HIS A 347 -25.75 -7.21 -8.51
C HIS A 347 -25.67 -6.45 -7.17
N VAL A 348 -24.49 -5.93 -6.84
CA VAL A 348 -24.28 -4.99 -5.74
C VAL A 348 -24.03 -3.61 -6.33
N TYR A 349 -24.84 -2.63 -5.94
CA TYR A 349 -24.77 -1.28 -6.45
C TYR A 349 -24.62 -0.30 -5.28
N ARG A 350 -23.69 0.65 -5.40
CA ARG A 350 -23.50 1.68 -4.40
C ARG A 350 -23.31 3.05 -5.01
N SER A 351 -24.07 4.01 -4.49
CA SER A 351 -24.01 5.41 -4.86
C SER A 351 -23.36 6.22 -3.76
N PHE A 352 -22.43 7.11 -4.12
CA PHE A 352 -21.71 7.97 -3.19
C PHE A 352 -21.89 9.43 -3.58
N ARG A 353 -22.67 10.15 -2.76
CA ARG A 353 -22.92 11.60 -2.90
C ARG A 353 -21.87 12.40 -2.13
N ASP A 354 -21.68 13.65 -2.55
CA ASP A 354 -20.89 14.63 -1.83
C ASP A 354 -19.43 14.21 -1.63
N LEU A 355 -18.79 13.67 -2.68
CA LEU A 355 -17.33 13.49 -2.70
C LEU A 355 -16.56 14.82 -2.54
N GLN A 356 -17.26 15.94 -2.72
CA GLN A 356 -16.83 17.30 -2.46
C GLN A 356 -17.21 17.73 -1.04
N LEU A 357 -16.57 17.17 -0.04
CA LEU A 357 -16.56 17.79 1.29
C LEU A 357 -15.46 18.86 1.33
N PRO A 358 -15.69 20.04 1.92
CA PRO A 358 -15.67 21.31 1.19
C PRO A 358 -14.27 21.83 0.86
N ARG A 359 -13.96 21.97 -0.44
CA ARG A 359 -13.20 23.13 -0.93
C ARG A 359 -14.18 24.31 -0.99
N TRP A 360 -13.99 25.27 -0.10
CA TRP A 360 -14.83 26.47 0.01
C TRP A 360 -15.06 27.12 -1.36
N ARG A 361 -16.33 27.18 -1.78
CA ARG A 361 -16.80 28.34 -2.55
C ARG A 361 -16.64 29.54 -1.62
N MET A 362 -15.93 30.59 -2.06
CA MET A 362 -15.99 31.88 -1.39
C MET A 362 -17.43 32.42 -1.45
N VAL A 363 -18.24 32.13 -0.44
CA VAL A 363 -19.53 32.78 -0.14
C VAL A 363 -19.65 32.86 1.39
N PRO A 364 -20.00 34.02 1.98
CA PRO A 364 -19.83 34.26 3.41
C PRO A 364 -20.82 33.47 4.28
N TYR A 365 -20.24 32.91 5.35
CA TYR A 365 -20.80 32.43 6.61
C TYR A 365 -22.33 32.52 6.79
N SER A 366 -22.99 31.36 6.82
CA SER A 366 -24.17 31.15 7.66
C SER A 366 -24.06 29.80 8.38
N LYS A 367 -24.30 29.84 9.69
CA LYS A 367 -24.16 28.70 10.60
C LYS A 367 -25.33 27.73 10.38
N GLU A 368 -25.07 26.56 9.83
CA GLU A 368 -25.92 25.39 10.03
C GLU A 368 -25.06 24.12 9.90
N LYS A 369 -25.15 23.25 10.91
CA LYS A 369 -24.45 21.95 10.95
C LYS A 369 -24.96 21.09 9.79
N GLN A 370 -24.09 20.75 8.84
CA GLN A 370 -24.36 19.68 7.86
C GLN A 370 -23.70 18.40 8.35
N GLU A 371 -24.53 17.46 8.80
CA GLU A 371 -24.14 16.07 9.04
C GLU A 371 -24.01 15.37 7.68
N CYS A 372 -22.88 14.70 7.44
CA CYS A 372 -22.72 13.77 6.32
C CYS A 372 -23.52 12.50 6.63
N GLN A 373 -24.62 12.27 5.93
CA GLN A 373 -25.30 10.98 5.94
C GLN A 373 -25.17 10.32 4.55
N PRO A 374 -24.60 9.09 4.46
CA PRO A 374 -24.69 8.32 3.24
C PRO A 374 -26.17 8.02 2.93
N ILE A 375 -26.65 8.37 1.73
CA ILE A 375 -27.98 7.98 1.27
C ILE A 375 -27.92 6.49 0.87
N PHE A 376 -28.33 5.61 1.78
CA PHE A 376 -28.51 4.20 1.50
C PHE A 376 -29.75 4.01 0.62
N THR A 377 -29.56 3.62 -0.64
CA THR A 377 -30.62 2.90 -1.36
C THR A 377 -30.48 1.43 -1.02
N GLN A 378 -31.48 0.90 -0.32
CA GLN A 378 -31.54 -0.47 0.18
C GLN A 378 -31.36 -1.46 -0.99
N CYS A 379 -30.17 -2.06 -1.09
CA CYS A 379 -29.98 -3.33 -1.75
C CYS A 379 -29.75 -4.33 -0.62
N ASP A 380 -30.70 -5.24 -0.42
CA ASP A 380 -30.65 -6.26 0.65
C ASP A 380 -29.38 -7.10 0.54
N LEU A 381 -28.35 -6.72 1.29
CA LEU A 381 -27.14 -7.53 1.50
C LEU A 381 -27.24 -8.41 2.75
N PHE A 382 -28.28 -8.22 3.57
CA PHE A 382 -28.51 -8.98 4.80
C PHE A 382 -29.99 -9.35 4.92
N GLY A 383 -30.40 -10.41 4.22
CA GLY A 383 -31.73 -10.99 4.40
C GLY A 383 -31.82 -11.72 5.74
N GLN A 384 -32.75 -11.30 6.60
CA GLN A 384 -33.15 -12.11 7.75
C GLN A 384 -33.73 -13.45 7.27
N PRO A 385 -33.48 -14.58 7.96
CA PRO A 385 -34.12 -15.84 7.63
C PRO A 385 -35.60 -15.73 8.00
N GLN A 386 -36.48 -15.70 7.00
CA GLN A 386 -37.91 -15.97 7.23
C GLN A 386 -38.04 -17.43 7.68
N ARG A 387 -38.53 -17.60 8.91
CA ARG A 387 -39.00 -18.89 9.42
C ARG A 387 -40.23 -19.32 8.61
N TYR A 388 -40.24 -20.56 8.15
CA TYR A 388 -41.48 -21.32 7.98
C TYR A 388 -41.91 -21.89 9.31
#